data_AF-A0A8J8YEL1-F1
#
_entry.id   AF-A0A8J8YEL1-F1
#
_cell.length_a   1.000
_cell.length_b   1.000
_cell.length_c   1.000
_cell.angle_alpha   90.00
_cell.angle_beta   90.00
_cell.angle_gamma   90.00
#
_symmetry.space_group_name_H-M   'P 1'
#
loop_
_entity.id
_entity.type
_entity.pdbx_description
1 polymer ?
#
loop_
_entity_poly.entity_id
_entity_poly.type
_entity_poly.pdbx_seq_one_letter_code
_entity_poly.pdbx_strand_id
1 'polypeptide(L)'
;MLTLNKTDLIPASFILNGVPGLEDTQLWISFPFCSMYVVAMIGNCGLLFLIRYEDALHKPMYYFLAMLSFTDLVMCSSTIPKALCIFWFHLKDIGFDECLVQMFFIHTFTGMESGVLMLMALDRYVAICYPLRYSTILANPVIAKVGLATFLRGVLLIIPFTFLTKRLPYCRGNILPHTYCDHMSVAKLSCGNVKVNAIYGLMVALLIGGFDILCITVSYTMILRVVISLSSADARQKAFNTCTAHICAIVFSYTPAFFSFFSHRFGEHTIPPSCHIIVANIYLLLPPTMNPIVYGVKTKQIRDCVIRILSGSKDAKSYSM
;
A
#
# COMPACT_ATOMS: atom_id res chain seq x y z
N MET A 1 18.85 46.80 15.21
CA MET A 1 17.67 46.40 14.41
C MET A 1 18.20 45.55 13.26
N LEU A 2 18.31 44.22 13.45
CA LEU A 2 18.77 43.31 12.40
C LEU A 2 17.57 42.99 11.52
N THR A 3 17.55 43.55 10.32
CA THR A 3 16.60 43.21 9.26
C THR A 3 16.84 41.77 8.84
N LEU A 4 15.95 40.87 9.27
CA LEU A 4 15.89 39.50 8.78
C LEU A 4 15.48 39.55 7.30
N ASN A 5 16.45 39.46 6.39
CA ASN A 5 16.18 39.24 4.97
C ASN A 5 15.46 37.90 4.85
N LYS A 6 14.15 37.97 4.62
CA LYS A 6 13.27 36.81 4.47
C LYS A 6 13.44 36.26 3.06
N THR A 7 14.63 35.76 2.73
CA THR A 7 14.80 34.89 1.57
C THR A 7 13.94 33.66 1.85
N ASP A 8 12.99 33.33 0.96
CA ASP A 8 12.15 32.16 1.14
C ASP A 8 13.05 30.92 1.33
N LEU A 9 13.07 30.38 2.55
CA LEU A 9 13.81 29.17 2.94
C LEU A 9 13.13 27.91 2.38
N ILE A 10 12.51 28.01 1.20
CA ILE A 10 11.83 26.92 0.51
C ILE A 10 12.62 26.65 -0.76
N PRO A 11 13.20 25.46 -0.95
CA PRO A 11 13.92 25.14 -2.17
C PRO A 11 12.95 25.06 -3.35
N ALA A 12 13.41 25.42 -4.54
CA ALA A 12 12.62 25.24 -5.76
C ALA A 12 12.40 23.75 -6.07
N SER A 13 13.43 22.93 -5.80
CA SER A 13 13.45 21.48 -6.06
C SER A 13 14.28 20.73 -5.03
N PHE A 14 14.01 19.43 -4.92
CA PHE A 14 14.85 18.45 -4.24
C PHE A 14 15.55 17.54 -5.24
N ILE A 15 16.69 16.98 -4.85
CA ILE A 15 17.49 16.02 -5.63
C ILE A 15 17.36 14.66 -4.96
N LEU A 16 16.66 13.72 -5.60
CA LEU A 16 16.53 12.34 -5.15
C LEU A 16 17.74 11.51 -5.61
N ASN A 17 18.60 11.11 -4.68
CA ASN A 17 19.84 10.38 -5.00
C ASN A 17 19.63 8.90 -5.37
N GLY A 18 18.43 8.37 -5.19
CA GLY A 18 18.15 6.96 -5.44
C GLY A 18 18.67 6.09 -4.29
N VAL A 19 19.53 5.11 -4.60
CA VAL A 19 20.15 4.20 -3.63
C VAL A 19 21.63 4.61 -3.42
N PRO A 20 21.98 5.27 -2.30
CA PRO A 20 23.34 5.70 -1.97
C PRO A 20 24.31 4.52 -1.87
N GLY A 21 25.53 4.71 -2.38
CA GLY A 21 26.58 3.70 -2.35
C GLY A 21 26.39 2.53 -3.33
N LEU A 22 25.31 2.54 -4.11
CA LEU A 22 25.03 1.57 -5.17
C LEU A 22 24.78 2.25 -6.52
N GLU A 23 25.25 3.49 -6.70
CA GLU A 23 25.01 4.31 -7.90
C GLU A 23 25.43 3.59 -9.20
N ASP A 24 26.60 2.93 -9.19
CA ASP A 24 27.10 2.16 -10.34
C ASP A 24 26.27 0.91 -10.67
N THR A 25 25.44 0.45 -9.73
CA THR A 25 24.57 -0.73 -9.87
C THR A 25 23.09 -0.39 -9.95
N GLN A 26 22.73 0.89 -9.89
CA GLN A 26 21.33 1.35 -9.97
C GLN A 26 20.64 0.86 -11.26
N LEU A 27 21.38 0.76 -12.36
CA LEU A 27 20.86 0.18 -13.60
C LEU A 27 20.44 -1.28 -13.42
N TRP A 28 21.24 -2.10 -12.73
CA TRP A 28 20.89 -3.50 -12.46
C TRP A 28 19.71 -3.65 -11.50
N ILE A 29 19.62 -2.77 -10.49
CA ILE A 29 18.50 -2.73 -9.53
C ILE A 29 17.19 -2.30 -10.23
N SER A 30 17.29 -1.53 -11.32
CA SER A 30 16.11 -1.07 -12.06
C SER A 30 15.32 -2.19 -12.72
N PHE A 31 15.99 -3.26 -13.19
CA PHE A 31 15.33 -4.38 -13.87
C PHE A 31 14.29 -5.11 -12.99
N PRO A 32 14.61 -5.56 -11.76
CA PRO A 32 13.62 -6.19 -10.89
C PRO A 32 12.49 -5.22 -10.51
N PHE A 33 12.79 -3.94 -10.24
CA PHE A 33 11.75 -2.96 -9.91
C PHE A 33 10.81 -2.69 -11.09
N CYS A 34 11.35 -2.57 -12.30
CA CYS A 34 10.57 -2.43 -13.52
C CYS A 34 9.70 -3.67 -13.77
N SER A 35 10.25 -4.87 -13.58
CA SER A 35 9.49 -6.12 -13.71
C SER A 35 8.33 -6.17 -12.70
N MET A 36 8.59 -5.88 -11.43
CA MET A 36 7.56 -5.84 -10.39
C MET A 36 6.48 -4.81 -10.73
N TYR A 37 6.87 -3.62 -11.17
CA TYR A 37 5.93 -2.59 -11.61
C TYR A 37 5.03 -3.05 -12.75
N VAL A 38 5.60 -3.64 -13.80
CA VAL A 38 4.81 -4.17 -14.93
C VAL A 38 3.84 -5.25 -14.47
N VAL A 39 4.29 -6.19 -13.63
CA VAL A 39 3.41 -7.24 -13.06
C VAL A 39 2.31 -6.64 -12.20
N ALA A 40 2.62 -5.67 -11.34
CA ALA A 40 1.64 -4.98 -10.50
C ALA A 40 0.60 -4.24 -11.36
N MET A 41 1.04 -3.53 -12.40
CA MET A 41 0.15 -2.81 -13.31
C MET A 41 -0.77 -3.77 -14.07
N ILE A 42 -0.21 -4.80 -14.71
CA ILE A 42 -1.00 -5.79 -15.48
C ILE A 42 -1.94 -6.56 -14.55
N GLY A 43 -1.43 -7.03 -13.42
CA GLY A 43 -2.19 -7.85 -12.47
C GLY A 43 -3.37 -7.09 -11.86
N ASN A 44 -3.15 -5.87 -11.37
CA ASN A 44 -4.21 -5.08 -10.74
C ASN A 44 -5.21 -4.52 -11.77
N CYS A 45 -4.76 -4.08 -12.94
CA CYS A 45 -5.68 -3.72 -14.04
C CYS A 45 -6.52 -4.93 -14.49
N GLY A 46 -5.89 -6.11 -14.60
CA GLY A 46 -6.57 -7.36 -14.91
C GLY A 46 -7.62 -7.72 -13.87
N LEU A 47 -7.30 -7.64 -12.57
CA LEU A 47 -8.27 -7.86 -11.50
C LEU A 47 -9.46 -6.90 -11.58
N LEU A 48 -9.22 -5.60 -11.77
CA LEU A 48 -10.27 -4.61 -11.92
C LEU A 48 -11.17 -4.91 -13.13
N PHE A 49 -10.57 -5.28 -14.26
CA PHE A 49 -11.31 -5.68 -15.47
C PHE A 49 -12.19 -6.91 -15.21
N LEU A 50 -11.65 -7.94 -14.56
CA LEU A 50 -12.39 -9.17 -14.22
C LEU A 50 -13.57 -8.87 -13.30
N ILE A 51 -13.34 -8.12 -12.23
CA ILE A 51 -14.39 -7.77 -11.26
C ILE A 51 -15.49 -6.93 -11.92
N ARG A 52 -15.13 -6.06 -12.86
CA ARG A 52 -16.11 -5.24 -13.59
C ARG A 52 -16.96 -6.05 -14.57
N TYR A 53 -16.37 -7.04 -15.25
CA TYR A 53 -17.03 -7.77 -16.33
C TYR A 53 -17.84 -8.98 -15.84
N GLU A 54 -17.41 -9.61 -14.74
CA GLU A 54 -18.02 -10.84 -14.25
C GLU A 54 -18.98 -10.61 -13.08
N ASP A 55 -20.28 -10.69 -13.36
CA ASP A 55 -21.31 -10.54 -12.32
C ASP A 55 -21.16 -11.55 -11.17
N ALA A 56 -20.60 -12.72 -11.44
CA ALA A 56 -20.33 -13.74 -10.43
C ALA A 56 -19.32 -13.28 -9.35
N LEU A 57 -18.50 -12.27 -9.68
CA LEU A 57 -17.53 -11.64 -8.79
C LEU A 57 -18.12 -10.41 -8.05
N HIS A 58 -19.37 -10.02 -8.26
CA HIS A 58 -20.00 -8.91 -7.52
C HIS A 58 -20.39 -9.32 -6.07
N LYS A 59 -19.38 -9.71 -5.28
CA LYS A 59 -19.50 -10.08 -3.85
C LYS A 59 -18.58 -9.20 -3.01
N PRO A 60 -18.86 -9.06 -1.70
CA PRO A 60 -18.14 -8.12 -0.83
C PRO A 60 -16.62 -8.18 -0.90
N MET A 61 -16.05 -9.39 -0.80
CA MET A 61 -14.62 -9.63 -0.89
C MET A 61 -13.99 -9.05 -2.16
N TYR A 62 -14.67 -9.15 -3.30
CA TYR A 62 -14.13 -8.67 -4.58
C TYR A 62 -14.23 -7.15 -4.73
N TYR A 63 -15.20 -6.50 -4.10
CA TYR A 63 -15.18 -5.04 -4.01
C TYR A 63 -14.00 -4.54 -3.18
N PHE A 64 -13.65 -5.22 -2.09
CA PHE A 64 -12.42 -4.91 -1.35
C PHE A 64 -11.17 -5.17 -2.20
N LEU A 65 -11.14 -6.25 -2.99
CA LEU A 65 -10.05 -6.48 -3.95
C LEU A 65 -9.95 -5.39 -5.01
N ALA A 66 -11.07 -4.88 -5.51
CA ALA A 66 -11.05 -3.76 -6.46
C ALA A 66 -10.50 -2.48 -5.80
N MET A 67 -10.88 -2.20 -4.54
CA MET A 67 -10.32 -1.10 -3.77
C MET A 67 -8.82 -1.26 -3.53
N LEU A 68 -8.36 -2.47 -3.21
CA LEU A 68 -6.95 -2.80 -3.03
C LEU A 68 -6.19 -2.64 -4.35
N SER A 69 -6.69 -3.20 -5.45
CA SER A 69 -6.06 -3.07 -6.78
C SER A 69 -5.98 -1.63 -7.27
N PHE A 70 -7.02 -0.82 -7.04
CA PHE A 70 -6.95 0.61 -7.35
C PHE A 70 -5.89 1.32 -6.50
N THR A 71 -5.82 0.99 -5.21
CA THR A 71 -4.83 1.54 -4.28
C THR A 71 -3.40 1.20 -4.71
N ASP A 72 -3.17 -0.07 -5.08
CA ASP A 72 -1.90 -0.61 -5.56
C ASP A 72 -1.42 0.11 -6.82
N LEU A 73 -2.33 0.37 -7.78
CA LEU A 73 -2.03 1.11 -9.01
C LEU A 73 -1.60 2.55 -8.74
N VAL A 74 -2.31 3.26 -7.86
CA VAL A 74 -1.99 4.65 -7.50
C VAL A 74 -0.65 4.71 -6.77
N MET A 75 -0.44 3.82 -5.79
CA MET A 75 0.80 3.76 -5.01
C MET A 75 2.02 3.49 -5.90
N CYS A 76 1.96 2.46 -6.76
CA CYS A 76 3.04 2.13 -7.69
C CYS A 76 3.31 3.27 -8.68
N SER A 77 2.26 3.87 -9.26
CA SER A 77 2.41 4.93 -10.26
C SER A 77 2.94 6.23 -9.66
N SER A 78 2.72 6.48 -8.37
CA SER A 78 3.24 7.68 -7.70
C SER A 78 4.75 7.62 -7.40
N THR A 79 5.31 6.42 -7.27
CA THR A 79 6.68 6.20 -6.75
C THR A 79 7.64 5.68 -7.81
N ILE A 80 7.24 4.63 -8.52
CA ILE A 80 8.16 3.85 -9.35
C ILE A 80 8.57 4.54 -10.64
N PRO A 81 7.69 5.25 -11.37
CA PRO A 81 8.11 5.99 -12.56
C PRO A 81 9.24 6.98 -12.24
N LYS A 82 9.18 7.67 -11.08
CA LYS A 82 10.24 8.58 -10.66
C LYS A 82 11.53 7.83 -10.32
N ALA A 83 11.45 6.71 -9.60
CA ALA A 83 12.61 5.86 -9.30
C ALA A 83 13.30 5.36 -10.58
N LEU A 84 12.53 4.91 -11.58
CA LEU A 84 13.07 4.46 -12.87
C LEU A 84 13.71 5.63 -13.66
N CYS A 85 13.12 6.83 -13.62
CA CYS A 85 13.73 8.02 -14.23
C CYS A 85 15.09 8.36 -13.61
N ILE A 86 15.24 8.18 -12.29
CA ILE A 86 16.52 8.36 -11.60
C ILE A 86 17.54 7.32 -12.08
N PHE A 87 17.15 6.06 -12.18
CA PHE A 87 18.07 4.96 -12.53
C PHE A 87 18.47 4.92 -14.00
N TRP A 88 17.58 5.27 -14.93
CA TRP A 88 17.83 5.16 -16.38
C TRP A 88 18.34 6.46 -17.00
N PHE A 89 17.85 7.61 -16.52
CA PHE A 89 18.10 8.91 -17.15
C PHE A 89 18.80 9.90 -16.23
N HIS A 90 19.14 9.50 -14.99
CA HIS A 90 19.72 10.37 -13.97
C HIS A 90 18.88 11.63 -13.68
N LEU A 91 17.57 11.59 -13.92
CA LEU A 91 16.65 12.69 -13.67
C LEU A 91 16.25 12.76 -12.19
N LYS A 92 17.16 13.29 -11.37
CA LYS A 92 17.07 13.32 -9.90
C LYS A 92 16.20 14.44 -9.34
N ASP A 93 16.01 15.53 -10.10
CA ASP A 93 15.27 16.70 -9.63
C ASP A 93 13.76 16.45 -9.53
N ILE A 94 13.14 16.86 -8.42
CA ILE A 94 11.68 16.88 -8.22
C ILE A 94 11.29 18.24 -7.65
N GLY A 95 10.22 18.86 -8.16
CA GLY A 95 9.72 20.13 -7.63
C GLY A 95 9.32 19.99 -6.16
N PHE A 96 9.44 21.07 -5.39
CA PHE A 96 9.05 21.05 -3.97
C PHE A 96 7.58 20.65 -3.77
N ASP A 97 6.65 21.26 -4.51
CA ASP A 97 5.24 20.92 -4.42
C ASP A 97 4.95 19.52 -4.99
N GLU A 98 5.65 19.09 -6.05
CA GLU A 98 5.54 17.73 -6.59
C GLU A 98 5.94 16.68 -5.56
N CYS A 99 7.00 16.96 -4.78
CA CYS A 99 7.47 16.11 -3.70
C CYS A 99 6.42 15.97 -2.59
N LEU A 100 5.75 17.07 -2.22
CA LEU A 100 4.67 17.06 -1.24
C LEU A 100 3.44 16.30 -1.75
N VAL A 101 3.10 16.47 -3.03
CA VAL A 101 2.01 15.71 -3.66
C VAL A 101 2.34 14.22 -3.69
N GLN A 102 3.56 13.84 -4.10
CA GLN A 102 4.01 12.45 -4.08
C GLN A 102 3.90 11.87 -2.65
N MET A 103 4.37 12.60 -1.65
CA MET A 103 4.28 12.21 -0.24
C MET A 103 2.83 12.02 0.22
N PHE A 104 1.93 12.94 -0.17
CA PHE A 104 0.48 12.85 0.12
C PHE A 104 -0.10 11.54 -0.42
N PHE A 105 0.11 11.26 -1.70
CA PHE A 105 -0.39 10.05 -2.35
C PHE A 105 0.15 8.78 -1.68
N ILE A 106 1.46 8.71 -1.43
CA ILE A 106 2.07 7.56 -0.76
C ILE A 106 1.38 7.28 0.58
N HIS A 107 1.31 8.27 1.47
CA HIS A 107 0.81 8.03 2.82
C HIS A 107 -0.70 7.80 2.88
N THR A 108 -1.48 8.51 2.05
CA THR A 108 -2.93 8.30 1.97
C THR A 108 -3.24 6.89 1.44
N PHE A 109 -2.56 6.44 0.39
CA PHE A 109 -2.84 5.14 -0.21
C PHE A 109 -2.23 3.96 0.56
N THR A 110 -1.11 4.14 1.26
CA THR A 110 -0.65 3.20 2.30
C THR A 110 -1.71 3.03 3.40
N GLY A 111 -2.31 4.14 3.86
CA GLY A 111 -3.40 4.08 4.84
C GLY A 111 -4.65 3.39 4.29
N MET A 112 -4.97 3.61 3.02
CA MET A 112 -6.06 2.93 2.33
C MET A 112 -5.78 1.42 2.19
N GLU A 113 -4.58 1.02 1.81
CA GLU A 113 -4.16 -0.39 1.70
C GLU A 113 -4.34 -1.12 3.03
N SER A 114 -3.76 -0.58 4.10
CA SER A 114 -3.90 -1.09 5.47
C SER A 114 -5.37 -1.19 5.89
N GLY A 115 -6.16 -0.16 5.62
CA GLY A 115 -7.58 -0.14 5.95
C GLY A 115 -8.40 -1.14 5.14
N VAL A 116 -8.08 -1.38 3.86
CA VAL A 116 -8.73 -2.40 3.04
C VAL A 116 -8.38 -3.80 3.55
N LEU A 117 -7.11 -4.07 3.90
CA LEU A 117 -6.72 -5.34 4.54
C LEU A 117 -7.49 -5.57 5.86
N MET A 118 -7.68 -4.52 6.67
CA MET A 118 -8.53 -4.59 7.85
C MET A 118 -9.99 -4.93 7.50
N LEU A 119 -10.58 -4.27 6.50
CA LEU A 119 -11.94 -4.54 6.06
C LEU A 119 -12.10 -5.97 5.50
N MET A 120 -11.08 -6.48 4.81
CA MET A 120 -11.03 -7.87 4.36
C MET A 120 -10.93 -8.85 5.53
N ALA A 121 -10.21 -8.52 6.61
CA ALA A 121 -10.19 -9.34 7.82
C ALA A 121 -11.59 -9.40 8.47
N LEU A 122 -12.28 -8.27 8.53
CA LEU A 122 -13.65 -8.18 9.03
C LEU A 122 -14.62 -8.98 8.15
N ASP A 123 -14.49 -8.92 6.83
CA ASP A 123 -15.26 -9.75 5.89
C ASP A 123 -15.07 -11.25 6.17
N ARG A 124 -13.82 -11.71 6.30
CA ARG A 124 -13.53 -13.11 6.65
C ARG A 124 -14.10 -13.49 8.01
N TYR A 125 -14.00 -12.60 9.00
CA TYR A 125 -14.55 -12.82 10.33
C TYR A 125 -16.06 -13.00 10.29
N VAL A 126 -16.80 -12.09 9.65
CA VAL A 126 -18.26 -12.19 9.56
C VAL A 126 -18.68 -13.41 8.74
N ALA A 127 -17.96 -13.74 7.66
CA ALA A 127 -18.26 -14.90 6.82
C ALA A 127 -18.12 -16.24 7.57
N ILE A 128 -17.14 -16.35 8.48
CA ILE A 128 -16.87 -17.59 9.23
C ILE A 128 -17.66 -17.64 10.53
N CYS A 129 -17.69 -16.56 11.30
CA CYS A 129 -18.29 -16.54 12.64
C CYS A 129 -19.81 -16.28 12.61
N TYR A 130 -20.33 -15.62 11.57
CA TYR A 130 -21.75 -15.27 11.45
C TYR A 130 -22.32 -15.51 10.04
N PRO A 131 -22.21 -16.73 9.49
CA PRO A 131 -22.57 -17.01 8.10
C PRO A 131 -24.03 -16.66 7.76
N LEU A 132 -24.97 -16.87 8.69
CA LEU A 132 -26.41 -16.56 8.48
C LEU A 132 -26.72 -15.06 8.39
N ARG A 133 -25.85 -14.20 8.94
CA ARG A 133 -26.02 -12.74 8.94
C ARG A 133 -25.11 -12.03 7.94
N TYR A 134 -24.28 -12.77 7.21
CA TYR A 134 -23.27 -12.21 6.32
C TYR A 134 -23.84 -11.23 5.29
N SER A 135 -24.91 -11.62 4.60
CA SER A 135 -25.55 -10.78 3.56
C SER A 135 -26.20 -9.50 4.10
N THR A 136 -26.60 -9.50 5.37
CA THR A 136 -27.21 -8.34 6.02
C THR A 136 -26.16 -7.39 6.58
N ILE A 137 -25.06 -7.92 7.13
CA ILE A 137 -23.99 -7.11 7.73
C ILE A 137 -23.09 -6.52 6.63
N LEU A 138 -22.69 -7.33 5.64
CA LEU A 138 -21.84 -6.91 4.52
C LEU A 138 -22.66 -6.70 3.23
N ALA A 139 -23.66 -5.84 3.29
CA ALA A 139 -24.38 -5.41 2.10
C ALA A 139 -23.55 -4.40 1.28
N ASN A 140 -23.73 -4.35 -0.04
CA ASN A 140 -22.99 -3.45 -0.95
C ASN A 140 -22.96 -1.97 -0.51
N PRO A 141 -24.07 -1.38 -0.01
CA PRO A 141 -24.04 0.00 0.48
C PRO A 141 -23.15 0.19 1.72
N VAL A 142 -23.07 -0.82 2.59
CA VAL A 142 -22.18 -0.79 3.76
C VAL A 142 -20.74 -0.80 3.30
N ILE A 143 -20.39 -1.65 2.35
CA ILE A 143 -19.04 -1.77 1.77
C ILE A 143 -18.60 -0.45 1.14
N ALA A 144 -19.46 0.17 0.35
CA ALA A 144 -19.19 1.47 -0.24
C ALA A 144 -18.94 2.55 0.84
N LYS A 145 -19.78 2.57 1.88
CA LYS A 145 -19.63 3.51 3.00
C LYS A 145 -18.33 3.31 3.78
N VAL A 146 -17.99 2.07 4.15
CA VAL A 146 -16.76 1.78 4.91
C VAL A 146 -15.52 2.00 4.04
N GLY A 147 -15.56 1.66 2.75
CA GLY A 147 -14.46 1.95 1.83
C GLY A 147 -14.22 3.46 1.67
N LEU A 148 -15.29 4.24 1.49
CA LEU A 148 -15.21 5.70 1.45
C LEU A 148 -14.71 6.28 2.78
N ALA A 149 -15.21 5.79 3.91
CA ALA A 149 -14.76 6.22 5.24
C ALA A 149 -13.27 5.95 5.44
N THR A 150 -12.76 4.79 5.01
CA THR A 150 -11.33 4.46 5.06
C THR A 150 -10.50 5.43 4.22
N PHE A 151 -10.93 5.72 2.99
CA PHE A 151 -10.26 6.69 2.12
C PHE A 151 -10.26 8.10 2.74
N LEU A 152 -11.41 8.58 3.20
CA LEU A 152 -11.55 9.90 3.83
C LEU A 152 -10.72 10.01 5.10
N ARG A 153 -10.67 8.96 5.94
CA ARG A 153 -9.77 8.89 7.10
C ARG A 153 -8.32 9.13 6.70
N GLY A 154 -7.85 8.46 5.64
CA GLY A 154 -6.50 8.64 5.11
C GLY A 154 -6.26 10.09 4.64
N VAL A 155 -7.18 10.66 3.86
CA VAL A 155 -7.06 12.04 3.38
C VAL A 155 -7.03 13.05 4.54
N LEU A 156 -7.98 12.94 5.47
CA LEU A 156 -8.13 13.89 6.58
C LEU A 156 -6.93 13.88 7.54
N LEU A 157 -6.31 12.72 7.76
CA LEU A 157 -5.14 12.60 8.63
C LEU A 157 -3.82 12.99 7.92
N ILE A 158 -3.74 12.89 6.59
CA ILE A 158 -2.53 13.20 5.82
C ILE A 158 -2.48 14.66 5.32
N ILE A 159 -3.61 15.35 5.20
CA ILE A 159 -3.61 16.79 4.88
C ILE A 159 -2.79 17.61 5.90
N PRO A 160 -3.03 17.51 7.23
CA PRO A 160 -2.24 18.27 8.19
C PRO A 160 -0.77 17.83 8.21
N PHE A 161 -0.50 16.55 7.99
CA PHE A 161 0.84 15.99 7.90
C PHE A 161 1.67 16.70 6.82
N THR A 162 1.15 16.76 5.60
CA THR A 162 1.84 17.41 4.46
C THR A 162 1.92 18.93 4.62
N PHE A 163 0.89 19.56 5.20
CA PHE A 163 0.92 20.99 5.49
C PHE A 163 1.98 21.36 6.54
N LEU A 164 2.14 20.55 7.60
CA LEU A 164 3.19 20.75 8.60
C LEU A 164 4.58 20.65 7.98
N THR A 165 4.79 19.70 7.06
CA THR A 165 6.04 19.58 6.29
C THR A 165 6.27 20.79 5.39
N LYS A 166 5.22 21.28 4.70
CA LYS A 166 5.30 22.47 3.84
C LYS A 166 5.73 23.74 4.59
N ARG A 167 5.36 23.86 5.86
CA ARG A 167 5.64 25.04 6.70
C ARG A 167 7.06 25.07 7.29
N LEU A 168 7.84 24.01 7.14
CA LEU A 168 9.20 23.95 7.68
C LEU A 168 10.16 24.88 6.91
N PRO A 169 11.12 25.54 7.59
CA PRO A 169 12.18 26.29 6.93
C PRO A 169 13.32 25.34 6.52
N TYR A 170 13.59 25.22 5.23
CA TYR A 170 14.63 24.37 4.66
C TYR A 170 15.92 25.15 4.44
N CYS A 171 17.02 24.66 5.02
CA CYS A 171 18.33 25.32 4.89
C CYS A 171 19.52 24.35 4.89
N ARG A 172 19.30 23.04 5.08
CA ARG A 172 20.36 22.04 5.15
C ARG A 172 20.58 21.36 3.78
N GLY A 173 20.45 22.12 2.71
CA GLY A 173 20.52 21.63 1.33
C GLY A 173 19.19 21.06 0.82
N ASN A 174 19.25 20.43 -0.35
CA ASN A 174 18.09 19.91 -1.09
C ASN A 174 18.26 18.45 -1.53
N ILE A 175 19.24 17.73 -1.00
CA ILE A 175 19.53 16.34 -1.38
C ILE A 175 18.77 15.37 -0.48
N LEU A 176 17.97 14.49 -1.06
CA LEU A 176 17.29 13.39 -0.38
C LEU A 176 17.95 12.05 -0.74
N PRO A 177 18.43 11.27 0.26
CA PRO A 177 18.98 9.95 0.03
C PRO A 177 17.86 8.90 -0.14
N HIS A 178 16.91 9.13 -1.06
CA HIS A 178 15.80 8.23 -1.35
C HIS A 178 15.45 8.25 -2.84
N THR A 179 14.65 7.28 -3.27
CA THR A 179 14.05 7.18 -4.61
C THR A 179 12.70 7.92 -4.72
N TYR A 180 12.13 8.33 -3.60
CA TYR A 180 10.87 9.05 -3.48
C TYR A 180 10.89 10.02 -2.28
N CYS A 181 9.89 10.88 -2.19
CA CYS A 181 9.74 11.84 -1.10
C CYS A 181 9.21 11.21 0.20
N ASP A 182 10.12 10.67 1.00
CA ASP A 182 9.84 10.23 2.37
C ASP A 182 9.67 11.41 3.33
N HIS A 183 8.66 11.35 4.19
CA HIS A 183 8.29 12.44 5.10
C HIS A 183 9.42 12.85 6.04
N MET A 184 10.03 11.89 6.74
CA MET A 184 11.06 12.22 7.72
C MET A 184 12.36 12.62 7.04
N SER A 185 12.65 12.07 5.87
CA SER A 185 13.79 12.49 5.07
C SER A 185 13.65 13.91 4.54
N VAL A 186 12.46 14.33 4.10
CA VAL A 186 12.19 15.74 3.77
C VAL A 186 12.31 16.62 5.02
N ALA A 187 11.60 16.27 6.10
CA ALA A 187 11.55 17.11 7.30
C ALA A 187 12.93 17.37 7.93
N LYS A 188 13.84 16.37 7.91
CA LYS A 188 15.21 16.48 8.48
C LYS A 188 16.10 17.51 7.79
N LEU A 189 15.80 17.91 6.55
CA LEU A 189 16.50 18.99 5.83
C LEU A 189 16.16 20.39 6.35
N SER A 190 15.14 20.51 7.19
CA SER A 190 14.78 21.78 7.81
C SER A 190 15.76 22.19 8.93
N CYS A 191 15.94 23.50 9.12
CA CYS A 191 16.56 24.06 10.33
C CYS A 191 15.56 24.18 11.49
N GLY A 192 14.27 24.06 11.21
CA GLY A 192 13.21 24.23 12.18
C GLY A 192 13.10 23.07 13.16
N ASN A 193 12.25 23.26 14.17
CA ASN A 193 11.94 22.19 15.11
C ASN A 193 11.01 21.15 14.46
N VAL A 194 11.56 20.00 14.09
CA VAL A 194 10.82 18.88 13.47
C VAL A 194 10.01 18.03 14.46
N LYS A 195 10.08 18.29 15.77
CA LYS A 195 9.40 17.47 16.79
C LYS A 195 7.90 17.34 16.56
N VAL A 196 7.23 18.43 16.16
CA VAL A 196 5.78 18.41 15.87
C VAL A 196 5.47 17.49 14.69
N ASN A 197 6.26 17.55 13.61
CA ASN A 197 6.12 16.67 12.45
C ASN A 197 6.35 15.21 12.82
N ALA A 198 7.38 14.92 13.62
CA ALA A 198 7.69 13.57 14.08
C ALA A 198 6.58 12.99 14.98
N ILE A 199 6.11 13.77 15.96
CA ILE A 199 5.03 13.34 16.87
C ILE A 199 3.74 13.13 16.09
N TYR A 200 3.35 14.08 15.22
CA TYR A 200 2.15 13.97 14.43
C TYR A 200 2.21 12.78 13.47
N GLY A 201 3.36 12.57 12.80
CA GLY A 201 3.56 11.42 11.93
C GLY A 201 3.46 10.09 12.67
N LEU A 202 4.03 9.97 13.87
CA LEU A 202 3.89 8.79 14.71
C LEU A 202 2.43 8.59 15.15
N MET A 203 1.73 9.66 15.54
CA MET A 203 0.32 9.61 15.90
C MET A 203 -0.54 9.10 14.74
N VAL A 204 -0.32 9.61 13.52
CA VAL A 204 -1.02 9.13 12.32
C VAL A 204 -0.72 7.66 12.05
N ALA A 205 0.55 7.23 12.15
CA ALA A 205 0.93 5.84 11.97
C ALA A 205 0.25 4.90 12.99
N LEU A 206 0.13 5.31 14.25
CA LEU A 206 -0.56 4.55 15.30
C LEU A 206 -2.09 4.54 15.10
N LEU A 207 -2.68 5.69 14.78
CA LEU A 207 -4.12 5.83 14.55
C LEU A 207 -4.58 5.09 13.29
N ILE A 208 -3.73 5.03 12.26
CA ILE A 208 -4.01 4.29 11.03
C ILE A 208 -3.56 2.84 11.17
N GLY A 209 -2.25 2.59 11.05
CA GLY A 209 -1.69 1.24 11.01
C GLY A 209 -1.88 0.48 12.32
N GLY A 210 -1.67 1.12 13.48
CA GLY A 210 -1.85 0.47 14.78
C GLY A 210 -3.28 0.00 15.02
N PHE A 211 -4.27 0.85 14.73
CA PHE A 211 -5.69 0.47 14.80
C PHE A 211 -6.04 -0.66 13.83
N ASP A 212 -5.60 -0.57 12.58
CA ASP A 212 -5.91 -1.57 11.54
C ASP A 212 -5.32 -2.94 11.92
N ILE A 213 -4.06 -2.98 12.37
CA ILE A 213 -3.39 -4.20 12.85
C ILE A 213 -4.13 -4.80 14.04
N LEU A 214 -4.58 -3.97 14.98
CA LEU A 214 -5.36 -4.42 16.14
C LEU A 214 -6.66 -5.10 15.69
N CYS A 215 -7.41 -4.46 14.79
CA CYS A 215 -8.66 -5.01 14.24
C CYS A 215 -8.42 -6.31 13.46
N ILE A 216 -7.36 -6.39 12.64
CA ILE A 216 -6.95 -7.62 11.94
C ILE A 216 -6.66 -8.72 12.96
N THR A 217 -5.86 -8.43 13.98
CA THR A 217 -5.44 -9.39 15.01
C THR A 217 -6.64 -9.94 15.78
N VAL A 218 -7.56 -9.06 16.22
CA VAL A 218 -8.80 -9.47 16.89
C VAL A 218 -9.66 -10.34 15.97
N SER A 219 -9.83 -9.95 14.71
CA SER A 219 -10.63 -10.70 13.73
C SER A 219 -10.08 -12.11 13.53
N TYR A 220 -8.77 -12.25 13.30
CA TYR A 220 -8.13 -13.56 13.11
C TYR A 220 -8.08 -14.39 14.38
N THR A 221 -7.93 -13.76 15.55
CA THR A 221 -8.03 -14.47 16.84
C THR A 221 -9.40 -15.12 17.00
N MET A 222 -10.47 -14.38 16.67
CA MET A 222 -11.83 -14.93 16.74
C MET A 222 -12.09 -16.00 15.68
N ILE A 223 -11.60 -15.81 14.44
CA ILE A 223 -11.66 -16.85 13.40
C ILE A 223 -10.97 -18.12 13.89
N LEU A 224 -9.76 -18.02 14.43
CA LEU A 224 -9.01 -19.16 14.95
C LEU A 224 -9.77 -19.89 16.06
N ARG A 225 -10.40 -19.16 16.99
CA ARG A 225 -11.24 -19.76 18.05
C ARG A 225 -12.38 -20.59 17.47
N VAL A 226 -13.10 -20.06 16.48
CA VAL A 226 -14.18 -20.79 15.81
C VAL A 226 -13.63 -22.00 15.05
N VAL A 227 -12.55 -21.85 14.31
CA VAL A 227 -11.95 -22.94 13.53
C VAL A 227 -11.46 -24.08 14.44
N ILE A 228 -10.83 -23.79 15.57
CA ILE A 228 -10.40 -24.81 16.54
C ILE A 228 -11.58 -25.54 17.17
N SER A 229 -12.74 -24.87 17.31
CA SER A 229 -13.97 -25.50 17.84
C SER A 229 -14.65 -26.47 16.88
N LEU A 230 -14.27 -26.49 15.59
CA LEU A 230 -14.83 -27.39 14.59
C LEU A 230 -14.30 -28.82 14.79
N SER A 231 -15.22 -29.78 14.93
CA SER A 231 -14.88 -31.19 15.11
C SER A 231 -14.23 -31.82 13.86
N SER A 232 -14.69 -31.44 12.66
CA SER A 232 -14.20 -32.01 11.40
C SER A 232 -12.88 -31.38 10.94
N ALA A 233 -11.91 -32.22 10.56
CA ALA A 233 -10.64 -31.78 9.95
C ALA A 233 -10.86 -31.13 8.57
N ASP A 234 -11.81 -31.62 7.78
CA ASP A 234 -12.15 -31.05 6.47
C ASP A 234 -12.75 -29.65 6.60
N ALA A 235 -13.61 -29.46 7.61
CA ALA A 235 -14.20 -28.15 7.91
C ALA A 235 -13.12 -27.14 8.32
N ARG A 236 -12.13 -27.58 9.12
CA ARG A 236 -10.95 -26.77 9.48
C ARG A 236 -10.11 -26.40 8.27
N GLN A 237 -9.77 -27.37 7.42
CA GLN A 237 -8.98 -27.14 6.22
C GLN A 237 -9.68 -26.17 5.26
N LYS A 238 -10.99 -26.32 5.09
CA LYS A 238 -11.79 -25.42 4.25
C LYS A 238 -11.74 -23.98 4.77
N ALA A 239 -11.85 -23.77 6.09
CA ALA A 239 -11.78 -22.44 6.69
C ALA A 239 -10.38 -21.80 6.60
N PHE A 240 -9.30 -22.57 6.68
CA PHE A 240 -7.95 -22.04 6.45
C PHE A 240 -7.73 -21.67 4.98
N ASN A 241 -8.22 -22.51 4.06
CA ASN A 241 -8.11 -22.26 2.61
C ASN A 241 -8.82 -20.96 2.20
N THR A 242 -9.93 -20.59 2.84
CA THR A 242 -10.64 -19.32 2.54
C THR A 242 -9.93 -18.08 3.06
N CYS A 243 -9.02 -18.23 4.03
CA CYS A 243 -8.26 -17.15 4.64
C CYS A 243 -6.83 -17.03 4.09
N THR A 244 -6.30 -18.09 3.46
CA THR A 244 -4.88 -18.18 3.04
C THR A 244 -4.47 -17.01 2.16
N ALA A 245 -5.28 -16.67 1.14
CA ALA A 245 -4.96 -15.56 0.23
C ALA A 245 -4.79 -14.23 0.99
N HIS A 246 -5.68 -13.95 1.94
CA HIS A 246 -5.63 -12.73 2.72
C HIS A 246 -4.49 -12.74 3.75
N ILE A 247 -4.20 -13.88 4.40
CA ILE A 247 -3.03 -14.02 5.28
C ILE A 247 -1.74 -13.75 4.50
N CYS A 248 -1.61 -14.30 3.28
CA CYS A 248 -0.47 -14.00 2.41
C CYS A 248 -0.35 -12.50 2.10
N ALA A 249 -1.46 -11.84 1.75
CA ALA A 249 -1.48 -10.39 1.49
C ALA A 249 -1.02 -9.58 2.73
N ILE A 250 -1.53 -9.92 3.92
CA ILE A 250 -1.10 -9.32 5.20
C ILE A 250 0.40 -9.53 5.41
N VAL A 251 0.92 -10.73 5.22
CA VAL A 251 2.35 -11.03 5.41
C VAL A 251 3.21 -10.23 4.45
N PHE A 252 2.86 -10.18 3.16
CA PHE A 252 3.60 -9.42 2.16
C PHE A 252 3.57 -7.90 2.40
N SER A 253 2.49 -7.39 2.99
CA SER A 253 2.33 -5.96 3.31
C SER A 253 3.05 -5.55 4.58
N TYR A 254 2.81 -6.25 5.69
CA TYR A 254 3.31 -5.83 7.00
C TYR A 254 4.76 -6.26 7.26
N THR A 255 5.25 -7.34 6.66
CA THR A 255 6.63 -7.82 6.92
C THR A 255 7.69 -6.79 6.48
N PRO A 256 7.66 -6.26 5.24
CA PRO A 256 8.58 -5.19 4.84
C PRO A 256 8.39 -3.91 5.66
N ALA A 257 7.14 -3.57 6.03
CA ALA A 257 6.83 -2.40 6.84
C ALA A 257 7.47 -2.47 8.23
N PHE A 258 7.30 -3.59 8.94
CA PHE A 258 7.92 -3.83 10.24
C PHE A 258 9.43 -3.88 10.13
N PHE A 259 9.98 -4.56 9.10
CA PHE A 259 11.43 -4.56 8.88
C PHE A 259 11.96 -3.14 8.70
N SER A 260 11.31 -2.31 7.87
CA SER A 260 11.70 -0.91 7.66
C SER A 260 11.67 -0.12 8.97
N PHE A 261 10.60 -0.27 9.76
CA PHE A 261 10.46 0.41 11.05
C PHE A 261 11.54 -0.03 12.07
N PHE A 262 11.71 -1.33 12.28
CA PHE A 262 12.68 -1.86 13.24
C PHE A 262 14.12 -1.59 12.81
N SER A 263 14.42 -1.71 11.51
CA SER A 263 15.74 -1.42 10.97
C SER A 263 16.09 0.06 11.18
N HIS A 264 15.20 1.00 10.89
CA HIS A 264 15.48 2.42 11.12
C HIS A 264 15.58 2.75 12.62
N ARG A 265 14.82 2.06 13.50
CA ARG A 265 14.80 2.38 14.94
C ARG A 265 15.97 1.77 15.74
N PHE A 266 16.41 0.57 15.37
CA PHE A 266 17.38 -0.23 16.14
C PHE A 266 18.63 -0.59 15.32
N GLY A 267 18.59 -0.46 14.00
CA GLY A 267 19.65 -0.86 13.09
C GLY A 267 20.42 0.29 12.45
N GLU A 268 20.19 1.54 12.85
CA GLU A 268 20.76 2.75 12.20
C GLU A 268 22.29 2.71 12.08
N HIS A 269 23.00 2.03 12.98
CA HIS A 269 24.46 1.87 12.95
C HIS A 269 24.94 0.52 12.38
N THR A 270 24.04 -0.44 12.19
CA THR A 270 24.37 -1.82 11.80
C THR A 270 23.98 -2.12 10.36
N ILE A 271 22.94 -1.46 9.84
CA ILE A 271 22.38 -1.72 8.52
C ILE A 271 22.79 -0.58 7.57
N PRO A 272 23.36 -0.89 6.38
CA PRO A 272 23.72 0.12 5.41
C PRO A 272 22.51 0.96 4.94
N PRO A 273 22.68 2.27 4.66
CA PRO A 273 21.63 3.13 4.13
C PRO A 273 20.96 2.58 2.85
N SER A 274 21.75 1.93 1.98
CA SER A 274 21.26 1.27 0.78
C SER A 274 20.20 0.20 1.06
N CYS A 275 20.37 -0.58 2.13
CA CYS A 275 19.41 -1.61 2.53
C CYS A 275 18.08 -0.99 2.97
N HIS A 276 18.10 0.10 3.74
CA HIS A 276 16.87 0.80 4.15
C HIS A 276 16.07 1.27 2.94
N ILE A 277 16.73 1.79 1.91
CA ILE A 277 16.07 2.32 0.72
C ILE A 277 15.55 1.19 -0.17
N ILE A 278 16.33 0.13 -0.37
CA ILE A 278 15.87 -1.05 -1.12
C ILE A 278 14.63 -1.63 -0.45
N VAL A 279 14.65 -1.81 0.87
CA VAL A 279 13.49 -2.29 1.64
C VAL A 279 12.32 -1.32 1.53
N ALA A 280 12.54 0.00 1.59
CA ALA A 280 11.48 0.98 1.44
C ALA A 280 10.78 0.88 0.07
N ASN A 281 11.52 0.59 -1.00
CA ASN A 281 10.95 0.34 -2.32
C ASN A 281 10.24 -1.03 -2.39
N ILE A 282 10.83 -2.09 -1.81
CA ILE A 282 10.20 -3.42 -1.72
C ILE A 282 8.89 -3.34 -0.96
N TYR A 283 8.84 -2.58 0.13
CA TYR A 283 7.64 -2.33 0.91
C TYR A 283 6.49 -1.78 0.05
N LEU A 284 6.79 -0.87 -0.88
CA LEU A 284 5.79 -0.25 -1.76
C LEU A 284 5.45 -1.10 -3.00
N LEU A 285 6.34 -1.99 -3.43
CA LEU A 285 6.18 -2.78 -4.67
C LEU A 285 5.70 -4.21 -4.43
N LEU A 286 6.13 -4.83 -3.33
CA LEU A 286 5.88 -6.24 -3.07
C LEU A 286 4.39 -6.53 -2.92
N PRO A 287 3.59 -5.76 -2.14
CA PRO A 287 2.17 -6.05 -2.03
C PRO A 287 1.43 -5.87 -3.36
N PRO A 288 1.56 -4.75 -4.11
CA PRO A 288 0.96 -4.59 -5.43
C PRO A 288 1.30 -5.70 -6.43
N THR A 289 2.51 -6.25 -6.35
CA THR A 289 2.95 -7.35 -7.22
C THR A 289 2.34 -8.68 -6.79
N MET A 290 2.37 -8.97 -5.49
CA MET A 290 2.00 -10.28 -4.96
C MET A 290 0.49 -10.44 -4.78
N ASN A 291 -0.26 -9.38 -4.46
CA ASN A 291 -1.71 -9.40 -4.31
C ASN A 291 -2.41 -10.08 -5.50
N PRO A 292 -2.27 -9.60 -6.75
CA PRO A 292 -2.94 -10.22 -7.89
C PRO A 292 -2.52 -11.67 -8.15
N ILE A 293 -1.26 -12.02 -7.89
CA ILE A 293 -0.76 -13.40 -8.04
C ILE A 293 -1.41 -14.31 -7.01
N VAL A 294 -1.41 -13.90 -5.74
CA VAL A 294 -1.97 -14.66 -4.62
C VAL A 294 -3.47 -14.86 -4.82
N TYR A 295 -4.22 -13.80 -5.11
CA TYR A 295 -5.66 -13.89 -5.34
C TYR A 295 -5.97 -14.67 -6.63
N GLY A 296 -5.21 -14.48 -7.70
CA GLY A 296 -5.37 -15.24 -8.94
C GLY A 296 -5.15 -16.75 -8.78
N VAL A 297 -4.12 -17.15 -8.02
CA VAL A 297 -3.79 -18.57 -7.81
C VAL A 297 -4.72 -19.24 -6.78
N LYS A 298 -5.05 -18.53 -5.69
CA LYS A 298 -5.78 -19.10 -4.55
C LYS A 298 -7.29 -18.92 -4.65
N THR A 299 -7.79 -17.95 -5.40
CA THR A 299 -9.22 -17.73 -5.56
C THR A 299 -9.73 -18.43 -6.82
N LYS A 300 -10.39 -19.58 -6.62
CA LYS A 300 -10.93 -20.41 -7.70
C LYS A 300 -11.74 -19.61 -8.71
N GLN A 301 -12.62 -18.71 -8.27
CA GLN A 301 -13.46 -17.92 -9.18
C GLN A 301 -12.65 -16.99 -10.10
N ILE A 302 -11.58 -16.37 -9.58
CA ILE A 302 -10.68 -15.52 -10.37
C ILE A 302 -9.91 -16.40 -11.36
N ARG A 303 -9.35 -17.51 -10.87
CA ARG A 303 -8.61 -18.47 -11.71
C ARG A 303 -9.44 -19.00 -12.86
N ASP A 304 -10.66 -19.45 -12.57
CA ASP A 304 -11.57 -20.04 -13.56
C ASP A 304 -11.97 -18.99 -14.61
N CYS A 305 -12.18 -17.72 -14.20
CA CYS A 305 -12.43 -16.62 -15.12
C CYS A 305 -11.23 -16.32 -16.03
N VAL A 306 -10.02 -16.23 -15.46
CA VAL A 306 -8.78 -16.02 -16.22
C VAL A 306 -8.56 -17.13 -17.23
N ILE A 307 -8.73 -18.40 -16.83
CA ILE A 307 -8.62 -19.55 -17.73
C ILE A 307 -9.64 -19.44 -18.87
N ARG A 308 -10.90 -19.08 -18.58
CA ARG A 308 -11.95 -18.93 -19.59
C ARG A 308 -11.62 -17.84 -20.63
N ILE A 309 -11.07 -16.71 -20.19
CA ILE A 309 -10.66 -15.61 -21.07
C ILE A 309 -9.45 -16.03 -21.93
N LEU A 310 -8.43 -16.66 -21.33
CA LEU A 310 -7.22 -17.09 -22.04
C LEU A 310 -7.47 -18.26 -23.00
N SER A 311 -8.39 -19.16 -22.66
CA SER A 311 -8.79 -20.28 -23.52
C SER A 311 -9.73 -19.88 -24.66
N GLY A 312 -10.14 -18.62 -24.74
CA GLY A 312 -10.94 -18.12 -25.86
C GLY A 312 -12.31 -18.79 -25.98
N SER A 313 -12.94 -19.19 -24.86
CA SER A 313 -14.31 -19.70 -24.90
C SER A 313 -15.25 -18.58 -25.37
N LYS A 314 -15.53 -18.58 -26.68
CA LYS A 314 -16.68 -17.91 -27.27
C LYS A 314 -17.94 -18.57 -26.75
N ASP A 315 -18.33 -18.24 -25.52
CA ASP A 315 -19.72 -18.44 -25.14
C ASP A 315 -20.51 -17.26 -25.70
N ALA A 316 -21.00 -17.48 -26.92
CA ALA A 316 -22.11 -16.74 -27.49
C ALA A 316 -23.28 -16.78 -26.50
N LYS A 317 -23.44 -15.73 -25.68
CA LYS A 317 -24.74 -15.43 -25.11
C LYS A 317 -25.59 -14.74 -26.17
N SER A 318 -26.04 -15.57 -27.11
CA SER A 318 -27.35 -15.43 -27.71
C SER A 318 -28.37 -15.70 -26.61
N TYR A 319 -28.95 -14.64 -26.05
CA TYR A 319 -30.35 -14.68 -25.65
C TYR A 319 -31.02 -13.46 -26.25
N SER A 320 -31.52 -13.70 -27.46
CA SER A 320 -32.70 -13.09 -28.04
C SER A 320 -33.91 -13.26 -27.13
N MET A 321 -34.73 -12.20 -27.10
CA MET A 321 -36.11 -12.08 -26.63
C MET A 321 -36.34 -11.86 -25.13
#